data_AF-A0A4S8KPN4-F1
#
_entry.id   AF-A0A4S8KPN4-F1
#
_cell.length_a   1.000
_cell.length_b   1.000
_cell.length_c   1.000
_cell.angle_alpha   90.00
_cell.angle_beta   90.00
_cell.angle_gamma   90.00
#
_symmetry.space_group_name_H-M   'P 1'
#
loop_
_entity.id
_entity.type
_entity.pdbx_description
1 polymer ?
#
loop_
_entity_poly.entity_id
_entity_poly.type
_entity_poly.pdbx_seq_one_letter_code
_entity_poly.pdbx_strand_id
1 'polypeptide(L)'
;MVHNDQTKTSWEVRQSARETISILEDYGIKCCLFGSLACHIQGMKYRRPGDVDLVILNPKNRDAEYFKALLAESDSRFYLEKSIYPRATWKKLFYRVTPYRGIGPTKICKIDILIAGRKLPLHIPKVPISCIQYSNDYPDLPIMPLLPLLLMKLQGWYDHRGSHRKDHVKKRRRDIADIRKLLEMAVDEE
;
A
#
# COMPACT_ATOMS: atom_id res chain seq x y z
N MET A 1 -1.09 -4.16 19.90
CA MET A 1 -1.71 -5.49 20.14
C MET A 1 -1.13 -6.48 19.13
N VAL A 2 -1.09 -7.79 19.41
CA VAL A 2 -0.82 -8.75 18.31
C VAL A 2 -2.12 -8.87 17.54
N HIS A 3 -2.24 -8.14 16.42
CA HIS A 3 -3.35 -8.34 15.51
C HIS A 3 -3.25 -9.78 15.01
N ASN A 4 -4.17 -10.63 15.47
CA ASN A 4 -4.29 -11.97 14.95
C ASN A 4 -4.45 -11.84 13.42
N ASP A 5 -3.68 -12.60 12.65
CA ASP A 5 -3.57 -12.46 11.18
C ASP A 5 -4.86 -12.96 10.52
N GLN A 6 -5.96 -12.23 10.75
CA GLN A 6 -7.26 -12.51 10.16
C GLN A 6 -7.14 -12.21 8.67
N THR A 7 -7.31 -13.26 7.87
CA THR A 7 -7.32 -13.19 6.42
C THR A 7 -8.39 -12.19 5.96
N LYS A 8 -7.95 -11.15 5.27
CA LYS A 8 -8.81 -10.16 4.65
C LYS A 8 -9.15 -10.59 3.24
N THR A 9 -10.36 -10.28 2.80
CA THR A 9 -10.75 -10.37 1.40
C THR A 9 -10.17 -9.18 0.63
N SER A 10 -9.99 -9.31 -0.68
CA SER A 10 -9.57 -8.19 -1.52
C SER A 10 -10.56 -7.02 -1.46
N TRP A 11 -11.85 -7.30 -1.22
CA TRP A 11 -12.87 -6.25 -1.02
C TRP A 11 -12.61 -5.45 0.25
N GLU A 12 -12.34 -6.10 1.38
CA GLU A 12 -12.05 -5.43 2.67
C GLU A 12 -10.82 -4.52 2.56
N VAL A 13 -9.78 -4.96 1.83
CA VAL A 13 -8.58 -4.15 1.59
C VAL A 13 -8.87 -2.98 0.64
N ARG A 14 -9.68 -3.18 -0.41
CA ARG A 14 -10.14 -2.08 -1.27
C ARG A 14 -10.99 -1.06 -0.52
N GLN A 15 -11.88 -1.49 0.36
CA GLN A 15 -12.65 -0.58 1.21
C GLN A 15 -11.73 0.26 2.10
N SER A 16 -10.74 -0.37 2.72
CA SER A 16 -9.73 0.35 3.52
C SER A 16 -8.97 1.40 2.70
N ALA A 17 -8.62 1.05 1.45
CA ALA A 17 -7.97 1.97 0.53
C ALA A 17 -8.87 3.16 0.16
N ARG A 18 -10.15 2.92 -0.17
CA ARG A 18 -11.12 3.96 -0.51
C ARG A 18 -11.28 4.99 0.59
N GLU A 19 -11.47 4.52 1.82
CA GLU A 19 -11.64 5.38 3.00
C GLU A 19 -10.38 6.21 3.25
N THR A 20 -9.20 5.59 3.08
CA THR A 20 -7.93 6.31 3.19
C THR A 20 -7.79 7.38 2.10
N ILE A 21 -8.09 7.03 0.84
CA ILE A 21 -7.95 7.93 -0.31
C ILE A 21 -8.96 9.07 -0.20
N SER A 22 -10.21 8.80 0.14
CA SER A 22 -11.26 9.82 0.31
C SER A 22 -10.84 10.89 1.32
N ILE A 23 -10.36 10.47 2.50
CA ILE A 23 -9.87 11.43 3.50
C ILE A 23 -8.69 12.23 2.94
N LEU A 24 -7.70 11.59 2.31
CA LEU A 24 -6.57 12.31 1.74
C LEU A 24 -7.02 13.32 0.66
N GLU A 25 -7.98 12.96 -0.18
CA GLU A 25 -8.55 13.82 -1.21
C GLU A 25 -9.28 15.03 -0.64
N ASP A 26 -10.03 14.87 0.46
CA ASP A 26 -10.69 15.98 1.17
C ASP A 26 -9.70 17.04 1.66
N TYR A 27 -8.47 16.63 1.99
CA TYR A 27 -7.37 17.54 2.34
C TYR A 27 -6.52 17.99 1.15
N GLY A 28 -6.95 17.70 -0.09
CA GLY A 28 -6.23 18.06 -1.32
C GLY A 28 -4.92 17.27 -1.53
N ILE A 29 -4.77 16.13 -0.88
CA ILE A 29 -3.58 15.28 -0.97
C ILE A 29 -3.79 14.26 -2.09
N LYS A 30 -2.85 14.24 -3.03
CA LYS A 30 -2.84 13.30 -4.15
C LYS A 30 -1.97 12.11 -3.79
N CYS A 31 -2.50 10.91 -3.99
CA CYS A 31 -1.81 9.67 -3.71
C CYS A 31 -2.12 8.62 -4.78
N CYS A 32 -1.36 7.53 -4.77
CA CYS A 32 -1.66 6.35 -5.57
C CYS A 32 -1.28 5.08 -4.82
N LEU A 33 -2.01 4.00 -5.09
CA LEU A 33 -1.75 2.67 -4.58
C LEU A 33 -0.51 2.07 -5.23
N PHE A 34 0.29 1.36 -4.44
CA PHE A 34 1.36 0.51 -4.94
C PHE A 34 1.24 -0.88 -4.29
N GLY A 35 2.26 -1.72 -4.46
CA GLY A 35 2.35 -2.96 -3.70
C GLY A 35 1.32 -3.99 -4.14
N SER A 36 0.79 -4.75 -3.17
CA SER A 36 -0.03 -5.93 -3.47
C SER A 36 -1.42 -5.61 -4.01
N LEU A 37 -2.03 -4.55 -3.50
CA LEU A 37 -3.35 -4.10 -3.91
C LEU A 37 -3.32 -3.52 -5.33
N ALA A 38 -2.30 -2.73 -5.66
CA ALA A 38 -2.09 -2.22 -7.02
C ALA A 38 -1.98 -3.36 -8.05
N CYS A 39 -1.12 -4.36 -7.79
CA CYS A 39 -1.00 -5.55 -8.63
C CYS A 39 -2.34 -6.28 -8.81
N HIS A 40 -3.10 -6.46 -7.73
CA HIS A 40 -4.41 -7.11 -7.79
C HIS A 40 -5.38 -6.36 -8.72
N ILE A 41 -5.41 -5.02 -8.61
CA ILE A 41 -6.29 -4.19 -9.41
C ILE A 41 -5.87 -4.18 -10.89
N GLN A 42 -4.56 -4.14 -11.18
CA GLN A 42 -4.04 -4.19 -12.55
C GLN A 42 -4.28 -5.52 -13.29
N GLY A 43 -4.88 -6.53 -12.64
CA GLY A 43 -5.28 -7.77 -13.29
C GLY A 43 -4.61 -9.02 -12.73
N MET A 44 -3.66 -8.89 -11.80
CA MET A 44 -3.08 -10.03 -11.08
C MET A 44 -4.05 -10.53 -10.00
N LYS A 45 -5.24 -11.02 -10.39
CA LYS A 45 -6.33 -11.37 -9.45
C LYS A 45 -5.93 -12.43 -8.41
N TYR A 46 -4.93 -13.28 -8.72
CA TYR A 46 -4.33 -14.24 -7.78
C TYR A 46 -3.58 -13.55 -6.62
N ARG A 47 -3.11 -12.31 -6.82
CA ARG A 47 -2.39 -11.53 -5.81
C ARG A 47 -3.37 -11.02 -4.77
N ARG A 48 -3.59 -11.78 -3.70
CA ARG A 48 -4.48 -11.37 -2.59
C ARG A 48 -3.80 -10.30 -1.72
N PRO A 49 -4.30 -9.06 -1.67
CA PRO A 49 -3.71 -8.01 -0.84
C PRO A 49 -4.01 -8.26 0.65
N GLY A 50 -3.07 -7.90 1.53
CA GLY A 50 -3.25 -8.01 2.99
C GLY A 50 -3.29 -6.65 3.69
N ASP A 51 -2.80 -5.63 3.00
CA ASP A 51 -2.48 -4.30 3.45
C ASP A 51 -2.70 -3.30 2.30
N VAL A 52 -2.88 -2.03 2.67
CA VAL A 52 -2.92 -0.92 1.73
C VAL A 52 -1.55 -0.26 1.73
N ASP A 53 -0.90 -0.29 0.58
CA ASP A 53 0.37 0.36 0.30
C ASP A 53 0.06 1.59 -0.56
N LEU A 54 0.35 2.81 -0.10
CA LEU A 54 0.14 4.05 -0.87
C LEU A 54 1.36 4.98 -0.89
N VAL A 55 1.51 5.73 -1.97
CA VAL A 55 2.51 6.80 -2.12
C VAL A 55 1.80 8.15 -2.17
N ILE A 56 2.23 9.09 -1.32
CA ILE A 56 1.83 10.51 -1.39
C ILE A 56 2.65 11.21 -2.48
N LEU A 57 1.95 11.83 -3.44
CA LEU A 57 2.54 12.42 -4.64
C LEU A 57 2.86 13.92 -4.48
N ASN A 58 2.12 14.62 -3.63
CA ASN A 58 2.28 16.06 -3.36
C ASN A 58 2.58 16.36 -1.87
N PRO A 59 3.62 15.75 -1.27
CA PRO A 59 3.85 15.79 0.18
C PRO A 59 4.22 17.17 0.75
N LYS A 60 4.60 18.14 -0.11
CA LYS A 60 5.20 19.42 0.31
C LYS A 60 6.39 19.12 1.27
N ASN A 61 6.37 19.69 2.48
CA ASN A 61 7.38 19.47 3.52
C ASN A 61 6.92 18.47 4.61
N ARG A 62 5.87 17.69 4.36
CA ARG A 62 5.31 16.73 5.31
C ARG A 62 5.91 15.34 5.14
N ASP A 63 5.98 14.60 6.23
CA ASP A 63 6.45 13.21 6.23
C ASP A 63 5.30 12.21 6.41
N ALA A 64 5.63 10.92 6.39
CA ALA A 64 4.64 9.86 6.55
C ALA A 64 3.93 9.91 7.91
N GLU A 65 4.62 10.31 8.99
CA GLU A 65 3.99 10.37 10.32
C GLU A 65 2.93 11.46 10.39
N TYR A 66 3.14 12.60 9.72
CA TYR A 66 2.11 13.63 9.57
C TYR A 66 0.84 13.08 8.92
N PHE A 67 0.95 12.38 7.78
CA PHE A 67 -0.23 11.84 7.08
C PHE A 67 -0.92 10.73 7.88
N LYS A 68 -0.15 9.94 8.65
CA LYS A 68 -0.72 8.94 9.56
C LYS A 68 -1.51 9.59 10.70
N ALA A 69 -1.00 10.68 11.28
CA ALA A 69 -1.71 11.44 12.30
C ALA A 69 -2.99 12.06 11.74
N LEU A 70 -2.91 12.68 10.56
CA LEU A 70 -4.06 13.25 9.86
C LEU A 70 -5.21 12.25 9.70
N LEU A 71 -4.91 11.03 9.24
CA LEU A 71 -5.92 9.97 9.07
C LEU A 71 -6.52 9.53 10.41
N ALA A 72 -5.69 9.35 11.44
CA ALA A 72 -6.14 8.96 12.78
C ALA A 72 -6.97 10.04 13.49
N GLU A 73 -6.70 11.32 13.21
CA GLU A 73 -7.47 12.46 13.72
C GLU A 73 -8.77 12.68 12.95
N SER A 74 -8.80 12.34 11.66
CA SER A 74 -9.98 12.56 10.80
C SER A 74 -11.08 11.51 11.02
N ASP A 75 -10.72 10.28 11.38
CA ASP A 75 -11.69 9.20 11.57
C ASP A 75 -11.21 8.19 12.62
N SER A 76 -12.05 7.96 13.65
CA SER A 76 -11.81 7.03 14.77
C SER A 76 -11.59 5.56 14.38
N ARG A 77 -11.93 5.17 13.14
CA ARG A 77 -11.60 3.85 12.58
C ARG A 77 -10.10 3.72 12.30
N PHE A 78 -9.39 4.83 12.10
CA PHE A 78 -7.94 4.86 11.96
C PHE A 78 -7.27 5.02 13.33
N TYR A 79 -6.19 4.28 13.56
CA TYR A 79 -5.43 4.39 14.80
C TYR A 79 -3.97 4.03 14.62
N LEU A 80 -3.14 4.59 15.51
CA LEU A 80 -1.69 4.42 15.50
C LEU A 80 -1.25 3.44 16.59
N GLU A 81 -0.47 2.43 16.22
CA GLU A 81 0.24 1.59 17.20
C GLU A 81 1.76 1.81 17.14
N LYS A 82 2.41 1.79 18.31
CA LYS A 82 3.87 1.80 18.39
C LYS A 82 4.45 0.54 17.75
N SER A 83 5.62 0.69 17.15
CA SER A 83 6.36 -0.47 16.65
C SER A 83 6.79 -1.40 17.79
N ILE A 84 6.83 -2.70 17.52
CA ILE A 84 7.34 -3.71 18.46
C ILE A 84 8.85 -3.58 18.71
N TYR A 85 9.55 -2.86 17.84
CA TYR A 85 10.97 -2.58 17.99
C TYR A 85 11.13 -1.41 18.97
N PRO A 86 11.72 -1.61 20.16
CA PRO A 86 11.70 -0.61 21.24
C PRO A 86 12.33 0.75 20.88
N ARG A 87 13.24 0.77 19.89
CA ARG A 87 13.93 1.97 19.42
C ARG A 87 13.33 2.61 18.17
N ALA A 88 12.26 2.02 17.61
CA ALA A 88 11.62 2.60 16.45
C ALA A 88 10.76 3.81 16.86
N THR A 89 11.06 4.96 16.27
CA THR A 89 10.33 6.22 16.49
C THR A 89 9.05 6.33 15.66
N TRP A 90 8.88 5.46 14.67
CA TRP A 90 7.72 5.45 13.77
C TRP A 90 6.55 4.65 14.33
N LYS A 91 5.33 5.09 14.00
CA LYS A 91 4.08 4.38 14.33
C LYS A 91 3.53 3.65 13.11
N LYS A 92 2.82 2.56 13.36
CA LYS A 92 2.04 1.83 12.34
C LYS A 92 0.64 2.40 12.31
N LEU A 93 0.13 2.65 11.11
CA LEU A 93 -1.26 3.05 10.92
C LEU A 93 -2.10 1.82 10.58
N PHE A 94 -3.24 1.73 11.26
CA PHE A 94 -4.22 0.68 11.06
C PHE A 94 -5.60 1.28 10.86
N TYR A 95 -6.44 0.57 10.12
CA TYR A 95 -7.84 0.89 9.85
C TYR A 95 -8.73 -0.27 10.28
N ARG A 96 -9.78 0.04 11.05
CA ARG A 96 -10.83 -0.92 11.42
C ARG A 96 -11.81 -1.08 10.28
N VAL A 97 -11.76 -2.23 9.63
CA VAL A 97 -12.65 -2.56 8.51
C VAL A 97 -14.04 -2.84 9.04
N THR A 98 -15.01 -2.04 8.60
CA THR A 98 -16.43 -2.27 8.87
C THR A 98 -16.88 -3.56 8.17
N PRO A 99 -17.44 -4.54 8.89
CA PRO A 99 -17.92 -5.77 8.28
C PRO A 99 -19.09 -5.47 7.33
N TYR A 100 -19.20 -6.26 6.25
CA TYR A 100 -20.29 -6.11 5.29
C TYR A 100 -21.64 -6.29 5.98
N ARG A 101 -22.53 -5.28 5.85
CA ARG A 101 -23.84 -5.21 6.53
C ARG A 101 -23.78 -5.33 8.06
N GLY A 102 -22.63 -5.05 8.69
CA GLY A 102 -22.47 -5.18 10.14
C GLY A 102 -22.34 -6.62 10.64
N ILE A 103 -22.22 -7.61 9.73
CA ILE A 103 -22.18 -9.03 10.09
C ILE A 103 -20.74 -9.55 10.03
N GLY A 104 -20.23 -10.02 11.18
CA GLY A 104 -18.93 -10.68 11.29
C GLY A 104 -17.91 -9.90 12.14
N PRO A 105 -16.71 -10.45 12.34
CA PRO A 105 -15.69 -9.83 13.16
C PRO A 105 -15.15 -8.56 12.49
N THR A 106 -14.89 -7.52 13.30
CA THR A 106 -14.09 -6.37 12.85
C THR A 106 -12.69 -6.84 12.51
N LYS A 107 -12.24 -6.56 11.29
CA LYS A 107 -10.87 -6.85 10.85
C LYS A 107 -10.03 -5.58 10.85
N ILE A 108 -8.71 -5.76 10.87
CA ILE A 108 -7.77 -4.65 11.00
C ILE A 108 -6.87 -4.64 9.76
N CYS A 109 -7.00 -3.63 8.91
CA CYS A 109 -6.14 -3.43 7.74
C CYS A 109 -4.96 -2.53 8.09
N LYS A 110 -3.75 -2.92 7.71
CA LYS A 110 -2.57 -2.07 7.85
C LYS A 110 -2.50 -1.11 6.67
N ILE A 111 -2.19 0.16 6.95
CA ILE A 111 -2.00 1.20 5.94
C ILE A 111 -0.54 1.65 6.00
N ASP A 112 0.21 1.39 4.93
CA ASP A 112 1.60 1.81 4.75
C ASP A 112 1.65 3.03 3.82
N ILE A 113 2.18 4.13 4.35
CA ILE A 113 2.30 5.42 3.64
C ILE A 113 3.76 5.68 3.31
N LEU A 114 4.05 5.83 2.02
CA LEU A 114 5.32 6.26 1.49
C LEU A 114 5.20 7.65 0.87
N ILE A 115 6.34 8.32 0.70
CA ILE A 115 6.41 9.69 0.18
C ILE A 115 7.20 9.68 -1.13
N ALA A 116 6.61 10.22 -2.20
CA ALA A 116 7.25 10.30 -3.51
C ALA A 116 8.56 11.11 -3.47
N GLY A 117 9.54 10.69 -4.28
CA GLY A 117 10.83 11.36 -4.38
C GLY A 117 11.78 11.18 -3.19
N ARG A 118 11.40 10.38 -2.19
CA ARG A 118 12.33 10.00 -1.11
C ARG A 118 13.39 9.03 -1.63
N LYS A 119 14.64 9.26 -1.20
CA LYS A 119 15.77 8.38 -1.50
C LYS A 119 16.01 7.31 -0.42
N LEU A 120 15.52 7.53 0.80
CA LEU A 120 15.70 6.63 1.94
C LEU A 120 14.37 6.43 2.71
N PRO A 121 14.14 5.24 3.29
CA PRO A 121 14.94 4.02 3.15
C PRO A 121 14.71 3.28 1.81
N LEU A 122 13.72 3.71 1.02
CA LEU A 122 13.38 3.16 -0.30
C LEU A 122 13.45 4.29 -1.34
N HIS A 123 13.78 3.93 -2.58
CA HIS A 123 13.88 4.89 -3.69
C HIS A 123 12.49 5.02 -4.33
N ILE A 124 11.68 5.94 -3.80
CA ILE A 124 10.29 6.07 -4.26
C ILE A 124 10.25 6.99 -5.48
N PRO A 125 9.79 6.50 -6.65
CA PRO A 125 9.75 7.29 -7.86
C PRO A 125 8.84 8.51 -7.69
N LYS A 126 9.25 9.63 -8.30
CA LYS A 126 8.40 10.81 -8.43
C LYS A 126 7.65 10.71 -9.75
N VAL A 127 6.43 10.19 -9.69
CA VAL A 127 5.57 10.00 -10.86
C VAL A 127 4.68 11.24 -11.05
N PRO A 128 4.59 11.82 -12.27
CA PRO A 128 3.65 12.89 -12.56
C PRO A 128 2.20 12.42 -12.31
N ILE A 129 1.37 13.29 -11.75
CA ILE A 129 -0.04 12.97 -11.44
C ILE A 129 -0.80 12.57 -12.71
N SER A 130 -0.47 13.16 -13.86
CA SER A 130 -1.05 12.84 -15.17
C SER A 130 -0.79 11.41 -15.66
N CYS A 131 0.19 10.72 -15.08
CA CYS A 131 0.52 9.34 -15.44
C CYS A 131 -0.19 8.32 -14.55
N ILE A 132 -0.80 8.74 -13.43
CA ILE A 132 -1.48 7.83 -12.50
C ILE A 132 -2.59 7.08 -13.21
N GLN A 133 -2.61 5.76 -13.03
CA GLN A 133 -3.51 4.87 -13.73
C GLN A 133 -4.77 4.62 -12.90
N TYR A 134 -5.87 4.34 -13.61
CA TYR A 134 -7.15 3.96 -13.04
C TYR A 134 -7.65 2.73 -13.79
N SER A 135 -8.17 1.74 -13.05
CA SER A 135 -8.76 0.54 -13.65
C SER A 135 -10.24 0.74 -13.93
N ASN A 136 -10.76 0.16 -15.01
CA ASN A 136 -12.19 0.16 -15.30
C ASN A 136 -13.02 -0.51 -14.18
N ASP A 137 -12.49 -1.54 -13.53
CA ASP A 137 -13.17 -2.26 -12.44
C ASP A 137 -13.27 -1.41 -11.16
N TYR A 138 -12.31 -0.49 -10.97
CA TYR A 138 -12.14 0.30 -9.75
C TYR A 138 -11.66 1.72 -10.11
N PRO A 139 -12.51 2.54 -10.75
CA PRO A 139 -12.13 3.85 -11.27
C PRO A 139 -11.84 4.88 -10.18
N ASP A 140 -12.22 4.57 -8.94
CA ASP A 140 -12.03 5.42 -7.76
C ASP A 140 -10.70 5.15 -7.03
N LEU A 141 -9.92 4.16 -7.48
CA LEU A 141 -8.66 3.77 -6.85
C LEU A 141 -7.48 4.16 -7.76
N PRO A 142 -6.74 5.24 -7.45
CA PRO A 142 -5.54 5.62 -8.20
C PRO A 142 -4.43 4.60 -7.99
N ILE A 143 -3.74 4.22 -9.07
CA ILE A 143 -2.73 3.15 -9.06
C ILE A 143 -1.42 3.70 -9.64
N MET A 144 -0.32 3.28 -9.02
CA MET A 144 1.02 3.47 -9.56
C MET A 144 1.07 2.90 -11.00
N PRO A 145 1.66 3.63 -11.96
CA PRO A 145 1.76 3.12 -13.33
C PRO A 145 2.61 1.84 -13.38
N LEU A 146 2.38 1.02 -14.41
CA LEU A 146 2.95 -0.33 -14.49
C LEU A 146 4.48 -0.36 -14.34
N LEU A 147 5.20 0.49 -15.08
CA LEU A 147 6.68 0.54 -15.02
C LEU A 147 7.21 0.92 -13.62
N PRO A 148 6.79 2.05 -12.98
CA PRO A 148 7.14 2.33 -11.59
C PRO A 148 6.74 1.22 -10.61
N LEU A 149 5.58 0.58 -10.78
CA LEU A 149 5.15 -0.53 -9.93
C LEU A 149 6.11 -1.73 -10.03
N LEU A 150 6.51 -2.10 -11.25
CA LEU A 150 7.52 -3.13 -11.51
C LEU A 150 8.87 -2.79 -10.86
N LEU A 151 9.36 -1.56 -11.06
CA LEU A 151 10.63 -1.11 -10.46
C LEU A 151 10.61 -1.16 -8.94
N MET A 152 9.50 -0.77 -8.31
CA MET A 152 9.35 -0.86 -6.86
C MET A 152 9.32 -2.30 -6.36
N LYS A 153 8.76 -3.24 -7.12
CA LYS A 153 8.83 -4.68 -6.81
C LYS A 153 10.25 -5.22 -6.95
N LEU A 154 10.97 -4.81 -7.98
CA LEU A 154 12.37 -5.18 -8.20
C LEU A 154 13.26 -4.68 -7.06
N GLN A 155 13.07 -3.43 -6.61
CA GLN A 155 13.76 -2.91 -5.43
C GLN A 155 13.45 -3.75 -4.18
N GLY A 156 12.17 -4.04 -3.91
CA GLY A 156 11.77 -4.87 -2.78
C GLY A 156 12.42 -6.26 -2.82
N TRP A 157 12.44 -6.91 -3.99
CA TRP A 157 13.17 -8.18 -4.17
C TRP A 157 14.66 -8.03 -3.89
N TYR A 158 15.30 -6.98 -4.41
CA TYR A 158 16.73 -6.73 -4.21
C TYR A 158 17.05 -6.59 -2.71
N ASP A 159 16.25 -5.82 -1.98
CA ASP A 159 16.40 -5.62 -0.54
C ASP A 159 16.17 -6.92 0.25
N HIS A 160 15.24 -7.76 -0.21
CA HIS A 160 14.97 -9.05 0.41
C HIS A 160 16.02 -10.12 0.07
N ARG A 161 16.69 -10.05 -1.10
CA ARG A 161 17.51 -11.14 -1.63
C ARG A 161 18.67 -11.53 -0.71
N GLY A 162 19.30 -10.54 -0.08
CA GLY A 162 20.43 -10.71 0.84
C GLY A 162 20.06 -10.91 2.31
N SER A 163 18.76 -10.89 2.66
CA SER A 163 18.33 -10.97 4.06
C SER A 163 18.13 -12.41 4.53
N HIS A 164 18.69 -12.74 5.70
CA HIS A 164 18.47 -14.02 6.39
C HIS A 164 17.15 -14.06 7.19
N ARG A 165 16.38 -12.97 7.22
CA ARG A 165 15.11 -12.94 7.95
C ARG A 165 14.07 -13.85 7.28
N LYS A 166 13.45 -14.73 8.07
CA LYS A 166 12.42 -15.69 7.58
C LYS A 166 11.29 -15.02 6.80
N ASP A 167 10.82 -13.85 7.24
CA ASP A 167 9.77 -13.11 6.54
C ASP A 167 10.24 -12.50 5.21
N HIS A 168 11.50 -12.06 5.11
CA HIS A 168 12.11 -11.62 3.85
C HIS A 168 12.24 -12.81 2.89
N VAL A 169 12.68 -13.98 3.37
CA VAL A 169 12.76 -15.20 2.55
C VAL A 169 11.40 -15.58 1.95
N LYS A 170 10.31 -15.50 2.72
CA LYS A 170 8.94 -15.74 2.23
C LYS A 170 8.48 -14.66 1.24
N LYS A 171 8.95 -13.42 1.39
CA LYS A 171 8.68 -12.33 0.42
C LYS A 171 9.40 -12.54 -0.91
N ARG A 172 10.66 -12.99 -0.92
CA ARG A 172 11.44 -13.22 -2.17
C ARG A 172 10.70 -14.03 -3.22
N ARG A 173 10.08 -15.16 -2.85
CA ARG A 173 9.33 -16.00 -3.80
C ARG A 173 8.12 -15.27 -4.38
N ARG A 174 7.44 -14.46 -3.57
CA ARG A 174 6.31 -13.62 -4.01
C ARG A 174 6.80 -12.49 -4.91
N ASP A 175 7.91 -11.84 -4.56
CA ASP A 175 8.46 -10.76 -5.38
C ASP A 175 8.86 -11.26 -6.77
N ILE A 176 9.49 -12.44 -6.87
CA ILE A 176 9.83 -13.05 -8.17
C ILE A 176 8.57 -13.30 -9.03
N ALA A 177 7.50 -13.83 -8.42
CA ALA A 177 6.26 -14.08 -9.13
C ALA A 177 5.58 -12.77 -9.58
N ASP A 178 5.58 -11.75 -8.70
CA ASP A 178 5.04 -10.42 -9.02
C ASP A 178 5.85 -9.77 -10.16
N ILE A 179 7.19 -9.79 -10.08
CA ILE A 179 8.08 -9.22 -11.10
C ILE A 179 7.88 -9.89 -12.47
N ARG A 180 7.84 -11.23 -12.52
CA ARG A 180 7.61 -11.96 -13.77
C ARG A 180 6.29 -11.57 -14.42
N LYS A 181 5.20 -11.52 -13.64
CA LYS A 181 3.90 -11.18 -14.21
C LYS A 181 3.79 -9.73 -14.64
N LEU A 182 4.37 -8.81 -13.87
CA LEU A 182 4.41 -7.39 -14.25
C LEU A 182 5.28 -7.16 -15.50
N LEU A 183 6.36 -7.93 -15.68
CA LEU A 183 7.15 -7.90 -16.92
C LEU A 183 6.35 -8.38 -18.13
N GLU A 184 5.63 -9.50 -18.00
CA GLU A 184 4.73 -9.98 -19.07
C GLU A 184 3.71 -8.89 -19.45
N MET A 185 3.05 -8.30 -18.46
CA MET A 185 2.07 -7.22 -18.70
C MET A 185 2.69 -5.98 -19.34
N ALA A 186 3.95 -5.66 -19.01
CA ALA A 186 4.62 -4.49 -19.56
C ALA A 186 5.04 -4.68 -21.02
N VAL A 187 5.33 -5.92 -21.44
CA VAL A 187 5.58 -6.26 -22.84
C VAL A 187 4.27 -6.23 -23.63
N ASP A 188 3.15 -6.65 -23.03
CA ASP A 188 1.83 -6.65 -23.68
C ASP A 188 1.20 -5.24 -23.80
N GLU A 189 1.73 -4.22 -23.10
CA GLU A 189 1.29 -2.81 -23.20
C GLU A 189 1.94 -2.05 -24.39
N GLU A 190 2.96 -2.62 -25.05
CA GLU A 190 3.61 -2.09 -26.27
C GLU A 190 2.92 -2.59 -27.57
#